data_AF-A0A388P967-F1
#
_entry.id   AF-A0A388P967-F1
#
_cell.length_a   1.000
_cell.length_b   1.000
_cell.length_c   1.000
_cell.angle_alpha   90.00
_cell.angle_beta   90.00
_cell.angle_gamma   90.00
#
_symmetry.space_group_name_H-M   'P 1'
#
loop_
_entity.id
_entity.type
_entity.pdbx_description
1 polymer ?
#
loop_
_entity_poly.entity_id
_entity_poly.type
_entity_poly.pdbx_seq_one_letter_code
_entity_poly.pdbx_strand_id
1 'polypeptide(L)'
;MNSPKIFTILALVLLSAFAHAAKTGGKSGGGDEPAPRIAVYLDCSGSMVPYLEAVEAEVRKQFPDADVFKVPAIRVWVDGSVVRGGAATVLPHKPAAGPTVSLDTSRLSATGKEILARYAGNFEVGSVGAWVDILRTEKRYDALVIFSDFNDQVLQVRLGRPPLRTYVDDAGQRSLPETEIKDDRTVAEKAWEDVWVGSFDLANAGKAPALYLFSTRNPASRILQKSADVSGGKFTLIDWLRPDGPPKPSN
;
A
#
# COMPACT_ATOMS: atom_id res chain seq x y z
N MET A 1 19.60 19.61 13.83
CA MET A 1 20.54 18.61 13.25
C MET A 1 20.59 17.40 14.16
N ASN A 2 19.94 16.29 13.77
CA ASN A 2 20.14 14.95 14.33
C ASN A 2 19.63 13.93 13.29
N SER A 3 20.21 13.97 12.09
CA SER A 3 19.77 13.17 10.94
C SER A 3 20.34 11.75 10.82
N PRO A 4 21.46 11.30 11.43
CA PRO A 4 22.02 9.98 11.07
C PRO A 4 21.29 8.76 11.65
N LYS A 5 20.59 8.90 12.80
CA LYS A 5 19.97 7.74 13.49
C LYS A 5 18.64 7.29 12.87
N ILE A 6 17.89 8.19 12.24
CA ILE A 6 16.59 7.89 11.61
C ILE A 6 16.79 7.01 10.37
N PHE A 7 17.81 7.30 9.55
CA PHE A 7 18.10 6.55 8.32
C PHE A 7 18.51 5.10 8.56
N THR A 8 19.43 4.84 9.51
CA THR A 8 19.92 3.48 9.77
C THR A 8 18.84 2.51 10.23
N ILE A 9 17.77 3.01 10.86
CA ILE A 9 16.72 2.15 11.44
C ILE A 9 15.60 1.92 10.44
N LEU A 10 15.20 2.95 9.68
CA LEU A 10 14.29 2.75 8.55
C LEU A 10 14.87 1.71 7.58
N ALA A 11 16.20 1.73 7.40
CA ALA A 11 16.91 0.74 6.62
C ALA A 11 16.62 -0.70 7.07
N LEU A 12 16.70 -0.97 8.38
CA LEU A 12 16.56 -2.30 8.97
C LEU A 12 15.14 -2.88 8.85
N VAL A 13 14.11 -2.05 9.08
CA VAL A 13 12.71 -2.53 9.01
C VAL A 13 12.36 -2.89 7.58
N LEU A 14 12.72 -1.99 6.65
CA LEU A 14 12.61 -2.19 5.23
C LEU A 14 13.39 -3.46 4.82
N LEU A 15 14.65 -3.62 5.23
CA LEU A 15 15.49 -4.82 4.99
C LEU A 15 14.81 -6.15 5.38
N SER A 16 14.03 -6.18 6.47
CA SER A 16 13.38 -7.41 6.93
C SER A 16 12.21 -7.86 6.04
N ALA A 17 11.41 -6.91 5.54
CA ALA A 17 10.41 -7.17 4.50
C ALA A 17 11.08 -7.65 3.21
N PHE A 18 12.26 -7.12 2.93
CA PHE A 18 13.00 -7.36 1.69
C PHE A 18 13.73 -8.69 1.64
N ALA A 19 14.32 -9.12 2.76
CA ALA A 19 14.89 -10.45 2.91
C ALA A 19 13.80 -11.54 2.80
N HIS A 20 12.54 -11.21 3.10
CA HIS A 20 11.41 -12.11 2.91
C HIS A 20 10.99 -12.16 1.44
N ALA A 21 10.80 -11.02 0.79
CA ALA A 21 10.46 -10.94 -0.64
C ALA A 21 11.50 -11.64 -1.55
N ALA A 22 12.79 -11.53 -1.23
CA ALA A 22 13.85 -12.23 -1.94
C ALA A 22 13.80 -13.76 -1.77
N LYS A 23 13.30 -14.27 -0.64
CA LYS A 23 13.15 -15.71 -0.38
C LYS A 23 11.88 -16.31 -1.00
N THR A 24 10.82 -15.52 -1.15
CA THR A 24 9.55 -15.98 -1.75
C THR A 24 9.59 -16.00 -3.28
N GLY A 25 10.46 -15.19 -3.90
CA GLY A 25 10.67 -15.18 -5.35
C GLY A 25 11.73 -16.16 -5.87
N GLY A 26 12.61 -16.66 -4.99
CA GLY A 26 13.78 -17.46 -5.36
C GLY A 26 13.67 -18.94 -5.02
N LYS A 27 13.85 -19.81 -6.02
CA LYS A 27 14.30 -21.18 -5.78
C LYS A 27 15.67 -21.06 -5.11
N SER A 28 15.83 -21.66 -3.94
CA SER A 28 17.09 -21.72 -3.20
C SER A 28 18.31 -21.99 -4.11
N GLY A 29 19.18 -21.00 -4.32
CA GLY A 29 20.54 -21.23 -4.80
C GLY A 29 21.15 -20.12 -5.66
N GLY A 30 22.25 -19.53 -5.17
CA GLY A 30 23.25 -18.84 -6.00
C GLY A 30 23.11 -17.31 -6.07
N GLY A 31 24.20 -16.60 -5.77
CA GLY A 31 24.26 -15.13 -5.68
C GLY A 31 24.20 -14.36 -7.01
N ASP A 32 23.30 -14.74 -7.91
CA ASP A 32 23.06 -14.06 -9.20
C ASP A 32 21.56 -13.85 -9.49
N GLU A 33 20.71 -13.97 -8.47
CA GLU A 33 19.28 -13.65 -8.63
C GLU A 33 19.08 -12.15 -8.87
N PRO A 34 18.26 -11.77 -9.87
CA PRO A 34 17.96 -10.36 -10.12
C PRO A 34 17.29 -9.74 -8.89
N ALA A 35 17.66 -8.48 -8.61
CA ALA A 35 17.06 -7.74 -7.50
C ALA A 35 15.52 -7.73 -7.61
N PRO A 36 14.79 -7.83 -6.48
CA PRO A 36 13.34 -7.86 -6.52
C PRO A 36 12.78 -6.56 -7.10
N ARG A 37 11.75 -6.68 -7.95
CA ARG A 37 11.05 -5.58 -8.59
C ARG A 37 9.94 -5.12 -7.67
N ILE A 38 10.06 -3.88 -7.17
CA ILE A 38 9.19 -3.39 -6.09
C ILE A 38 8.46 -2.14 -6.55
N ALA A 39 7.16 -2.13 -6.28
CA ALA A 39 6.33 -0.93 -6.38
C ALA A 39 6.01 -0.40 -4.98
N VAL A 40 6.24 0.88 -4.76
CA VAL A 40 6.05 1.54 -3.47
C VAL A 40 4.97 2.61 -3.59
N TYR A 41 3.94 2.52 -2.77
CA TYR A 41 2.97 3.58 -2.53
C TYR A 41 3.43 4.41 -1.34
N LEU A 42 3.77 5.68 -1.59
CA LEU A 42 3.98 6.68 -0.55
C LEU A 42 2.74 7.55 -0.46
N ASP A 43 2.00 7.41 0.65
CA ASP A 43 0.91 8.30 0.99
C ASP A 43 1.46 9.71 1.18
N CYS A 44 1.07 10.62 0.28
CA CYS A 44 1.58 11.99 0.27
C CYS A 44 0.64 12.99 0.96
N SER A 45 -0.25 12.50 1.82
CA SER A 45 -1.09 13.33 2.69
C SER A 45 -0.26 14.24 3.61
N GLY A 46 -0.86 15.34 4.07
CA GLY A 46 -0.17 16.36 4.88
C GLY A 46 0.52 15.82 6.13
N SER A 47 -0.05 14.79 6.78
CA SER A 47 0.55 14.12 7.94
C SER A 47 1.81 13.33 7.62
N MET A 48 2.00 12.95 6.35
CA MET A 48 3.11 12.12 5.90
C MET A 48 4.29 12.91 5.35
N VAL A 49 4.09 14.18 4.98
CA VAL A 49 5.12 15.09 4.42
C VAL A 49 6.47 15.03 5.15
N PRO A 50 6.54 15.02 6.51
CA PRO A 50 7.82 14.98 7.22
C PRO A 50 8.68 13.74 6.97
N TYR A 51 8.08 12.64 6.47
CA TYR A 51 8.77 11.36 6.29
C TYR A 51 9.15 11.08 4.83
N LEU A 52 8.48 11.70 3.86
CA LEU A 52 8.52 11.29 2.44
C LEU A 52 9.93 11.26 1.84
N GLU A 53 10.71 12.32 2.05
CA GLU A 53 12.07 12.41 1.49
C GLU A 53 12.98 11.34 2.07
N ALA A 54 12.97 11.17 3.39
CA ALA A 54 13.82 10.19 4.06
C ALA A 54 13.44 8.76 3.71
N VAL A 55 12.14 8.49 3.57
CA VAL A 55 11.62 7.19 3.18
C VAL A 55 11.97 6.84 1.74
N GLU A 56 11.76 7.77 0.80
CA GLU A 56 12.14 7.53 -0.58
C GLU A 56 13.66 7.34 -0.72
N ALA A 57 14.47 8.14 -0.03
CA ALA A 57 15.92 8.00 -0.05
C ALA A 57 16.37 6.61 0.43
N GLU A 58 15.79 6.11 1.52
CA GLU A 58 16.14 4.78 2.05
C GLU A 58 15.62 3.64 1.17
N VAL A 59 14.39 3.75 0.65
CA VAL A 59 13.86 2.80 -0.34
C VAL A 59 14.81 2.69 -1.52
N ARG A 60 15.27 3.82 -2.08
CA ARG A 60 16.11 3.82 -3.28
C ARG A 60 17.56 3.45 -3.01
N LYS A 61 18.04 3.63 -1.79
CA LYS A 61 19.34 3.10 -1.37
C LYS A 61 19.35 1.58 -1.39
N GLN A 62 18.24 0.94 -1.01
CA GLN A 62 18.12 -0.52 -0.99
C GLN A 62 17.67 -1.08 -2.34
N PHE A 63 16.80 -0.35 -3.05
CA PHE A 63 16.27 -0.70 -4.36
C PHE A 63 16.35 0.49 -5.30
N PRO A 64 17.51 0.66 -5.96
CA PRO A 64 17.71 1.74 -6.92
C PRO A 64 16.62 1.80 -7.99
N ASP A 65 16.08 0.64 -8.38
CA ASP A 65 15.08 0.47 -9.44
C ASP A 65 13.63 0.44 -8.94
N ALA A 66 13.36 0.70 -7.66
CA ALA A 66 12.00 0.69 -7.13
C ALA A 66 11.12 1.76 -7.79
N ASP A 67 9.90 1.35 -8.17
CA ASP A 67 8.86 2.22 -8.70
C ASP A 67 8.10 2.89 -7.57
N VAL A 68 8.48 4.12 -7.23
CA VAL A 68 7.88 4.88 -6.12
C VAL A 68 6.74 5.77 -6.63
N PHE A 69 5.51 5.39 -6.35
CA PHE A 69 4.28 6.14 -6.62
C PHE A 69 3.93 7.03 -5.41
N LYS A 70 3.77 8.34 -5.66
CA LYS A 70 3.38 9.33 -4.64
C LYS A 70 1.95 9.77 -4.92
N VAL A 71 1.02 9.28 -4.12
CA VAL A 71 -0.43 9.47 -4.34
C VAL A 71 -1.05 9.91 -3.01
N PRO A 72 -1.95 10.91 -3.02
CA PRO A 72 -2.54 11.40 -1.78
C PRO A 72 -3.56 10.39 -1.22
N ALA A 73 -3.74 10.46 0.09
CA ALA A 73 -4.67 9.65 0.88
C ALA A 73 -4.29 8.15 0.92
N ILE A 74 -4.95 7.43 1.83
CA ILE A 74 -4.83 5.97 2.02
C ILE A 74 -6.23 5.34 2.07
N ARG A 75 -7.13 5.84 1.21
CA ARG A 75 -8.55 5.44 1.17
C ARG A 75 -8.77 4.21 0.31
N VAL A 76 -9.64 3.32 0.79
CA VAL A 76 -10.26 2.26 -0.03
C VAL A 76 -11.76 2.53 -0.08
N TRP A 77 -12.27 2.91 -1.25
CA TRP A 77 -13.69 3.17 -1.45
C TRP A 77 -14.28 2.12 -2.37
N VAL A 78 -15.37 1.49 -1.95
CA VAL A 78 -16.12 0.52 -2.74
C VAL A 78 -17.57 0.96 -2.95
N ASP A 79 -17.98 1.02 -4.22
CA ASP A 79 -19.35 1.30 -4.64
C ASP A 79 -20.05 -0.01 -5.02
N GLY A 80 -20.99 -0.46 -4.18
CA GLY A 80 -21.52 -1.82 -4.30
C GLY A 80 -20.41 -2.83 -4.01
N SER A 81 -19.96 -3.56 -5.03
CA SER A 81 -18.82 -4.49 -4.98
C SER A 81 -17.63 -4.04 -5.84
N VAL A 82 -17.64 -2.79 -6.32
CA VAL A 82 -16.62 -2.27 -7.23
C VAL A 82 -15.72 -1.29 -6.51
N VAL A 83 -14.42 -1.55 -6.50
CA VAL A 83 -13.43 -0.63 -5.96
C VAL A 83 -13.39 0.60 -6.87
N ARG A 84 -13.61 1.77 -6.29
CA ARG A 84 -13.61 3.02 -7.04
C ARG A 84 -12.23 3.28 -7.62
N GLY A 85 -12.17 3.50 -8.94
CA GLY A 85 -10.90 3.64 -9.65
C GLY A 85 -10.10 2.34 -9.75
N GLY A 86 -10.66 1.19 -9.40
CA GLY A 86 -10.00 -0.11 -9.51
C GLY A 86 -9.81 -0.58 -10.96
N ALA A 87 -9.36 -1.82 -11.15
CA ALA A 87 -9.01 -2.39 -12.44
C ALA A 87 -10.19 -2.51 -13.43
N ALA A 88 -11.43 -2.47 -12.92
CA ALA A 88 -12.64 -2.50 -13.73
C ALA A 88 -12.92 -1.17 -14.46
N THR A 89 -12.19 -0.09 -14.13
CA THR A 89 -12.31 1.21 -14.79
C THR A 89 -10.95 1.66 -15.31
N VAL A 90 -10.94 2.39 -16.44
CA VAL A 90 -9.76 3.13 -16.89
C VAL A 90 -10.19 4.59 -16.98
N LEU A 91 -9.64 5.41 -16.09
CA LEU A 91 -10.03 6.81 -15.97
C LEU A 91 -8.99 7.69 -16.67
N PRO A 92 -9.43 8.67 -17.49
CA PRO A 92 -8.52 9.61 -18.09
C PRO A 92 -7.84 10.42 -16.99
N HIS A 93 -6.52 10.53 -17.06
CA HIS A 93 -5.79 11.46 -16.21
C HIS A 93 -6.02 12.87 -16.73
N LYS A 94 -6.67 13.71 -15.91
CA LYS A 94 -6.75 15.15 -16.13
C LYS A 94 -5.93 15.78 -15.01
N PRO A 95 -4.67 16.17 -15.25
CA PRO A 95 -3.85 16.74 -14.21
C PRO A 95 -4.60 17.91 -13.57
N ALA A 96 -4.92 17.79 -12.28
CA ALA A 96 -5.39 18.93 -11.51
C ALA A 96 -4.29 20.00 -11.51
N ALA A 97 -4.68 21.27 -11.43
CA ALA A 97 -3.72 22.36 -11.41
C ALA A 97 -2.82 22.28 -10.15
N GLY A 98 -1.62 21.72 -10.31
CA GLY A 98 -0.52 21.77 -9.35
C GLY A 98 -0.35 20.50 -8.48
N PRO A 99 0.89 20.08 -8.15
CA PRO A 99 1.12 18.90 -7.34
C PRO A 99 0.99 19.21 -5.85
N THR A 100 0.34 18.34 -5.07
CA THR A 100 0.60 18.29 -3.61
C THR A 100 1.89 17.54 -3.31
N VAL A 101 2.29 16.59 -4.17
CA VAL A 101 3.65 16.02 -4.22
C VAL A 101 4.03 15.67 -5.66
N SER A 102 5.25 16.03 -6.05
CA SER A 102 5.82 15.77 -7.38
C SER A 102 6.31 14.32 -7.48
N LEU A 103 5.73 13.56 -8.40
CA LEU A 103 6.23 12.25 -8.80
C LEU A 103 7.30 12.44 -9.87
N ASP A 104 8.56 12.13 -9.55
CA ASP A 104 9.64 12.15 -10.53
C ASP A 104 9.55 10.91 -11.44
N THR A 105 8.88 11.08 -12.57
CA THR A 105 8.65 10.01 -13.55
C THR A 105 9.93 9.52 -14.23
N SER A 106 11.02 10.30 -14.18
CA SER A 106 12.31 9.88 -14.76
C SER A 106 12.91 8.69 -14.02
N ARG A 107 12.60 8.59 -12.71
CA ARG A 107 13.08 7.56 -11.78
C ARG A 107 12.18 6.32 -11.69
N LEU A 108 11.17 6.23 -12.54
CA LEU A 108 10.36 5.03 -12.72
C LEU A 108 10.98 4.12 -13.79
N SER A 109 10.87 2.83 -13.56
CA SER A 109 11.15 1.79 -14.55
C SER A 109 10.22 1.91 -15.76
N ALA A 110 10.49 1.14 -16.82
CA ALA A 110 9.57 1.08 -17.96
C ALA A 110 8.16 0.61 -17.54
N THR A 111 8.09 -0.38 -16.63
CA THR A 111 6.84 -0.88 -16.05
C THR A 111 6.12 0.21 -15.25
N GLY A 112 6.83 0.92 -14.37
CA GLY A 112 6.24 2.00 -13.58
C GLY A 112 5.70 3.14 -14.45
N LYS A 113 6.44 3.52 -15.51
CA LYS A 113 6.01 4.53 -16.49
C LYS A 113 4.74 4.11 -17.23
N GLU A 114 4.66 2.85 -17.67
CA GLU A 114 3.48 2.31 -18.36
C GLU A 114 2.25 2.32 -17.43
N ILE A 115 2.41 1.85 -16.19
CA ILE A 115 1.35 1.82 -15.19
C ILE A 115 0.86 3.23 -14.89
N LEU A 116 1.77 4.17 -14.65
CA LEU A 116 1.42 5.56 -14.38
C LEU A 116 0.66 6.18 -15.57
N ALA A 117 1.17 6.00 -16.79
CA ALA A 117 0.54 6.54 -17.99
C ALA A 117 -0.90 6.01 -18.17
N ARG A 118 -1.14 4.75 -17.81
CA ARG A 118 -2.45 4.10 -17.94
C ARG A 118 -3.42 4.43 -16.80
N TYR A 119 -2.91 4.58 -15.56
CA TYR A 119 -3.74 4.55 -14.36
C TYR A 119 -3.58 5.76 -13.43
N ALA A 120 -2.89 6.84 -13.84
CA ALA A 120 -2.77 8.04 -12.99
C ALA A 120 -4.15 8.58 -12.56
N GLY A 121 -5.13 8.67 -13.48
CA GLY A 121 -6.49 9.09 -13.15
C GLY A 121 -7.22 8.15 -12.18
N ASN A 122 -6.93 6.85 -12.26
CA ASN A 122 -7.44 5.85 -11.31
C ASN A 122 -6.89 6.11 -9.90
N PHE A 123 -5.58 6.34 -9.77
CA PHE A 123 -4.94 6.60 -8.48
C PHE A 123 -5.42 7.91 -7.86
N GLU A 124 -5.67 8.96 -8.65
CA GLU A 124 -6.23 10.22 -8.17
C GLU A 124 -7.65 10.04 -7.59
N VAL A 125 -8.47 9.21 -8.23
CA VAL A 125 -9.87 9.00 -7.84
C VAL A 125 -10.02 7.97 -6.72
N GLY A 126 -9.23 6.89 -6.77
CA GLY A 126 -9.37 5.74 -5.88
C GLY A 126 -8.26 5.56 -4.86
N SER A 127 -7.21 6.41 -4.88
CA SER A 127 -6.11 6.38 -3.92
C SER A 127 -5.46 4.99 -3.83
N VAL A 128 -5.06 4.55 -2.64
CA VAL A 128 -4.48 3.22 -2.41
C VAL A 128 -5.43 2.10 -2.79
N GLY A 129 -6.75 2.29 -2.68
CA GLY A 129 -7.74 1.31 -3.14
C GLY A 129 -7.59 1.01 -4.63
N ALA A 130 -7.53 2.04 -5.47
CA ALA A 130 -7.27 1.84 -6.91
C ALA A 130 -5.91 1.20 -7.17
N TRP A 131 -4.87 1.72 -6.51
CA TRP A 131 -3.49 1.27 -6.71
C TRP A 131 -3.35 -0.22 -6.40
N VAL A 132 -3.85 -0.68 -5.24
CA VAL A 132 -3.76 -2.10 -4.88
C VAL A 132 -4.67 -2.97 -5.74
N ASP A 133 -5.89 -2.53 -6.08
CA ASP A 133 -6.81 -3.32 -6.93
C ASP A 133 -6.19 -3.64 -8.29
N ILE A 134 -5.45 -2.68 -8.84
CA ILE A 134 -4.74 -2.80 -10.12
C ILE A 134 -3.46 -3.65 -9.94
N LEU A 135 -2.59 -3.27 -8.99
CA LEU A 135 -1.24 -3.85 -8.90
C LEU A 135 -1.20 -5.23 -8.23
N ARG A 136 -2.22 -5.66 -7.48
CA ARG A 136 -2.25 -7.02 -6.90
C ARG A 136 -2.20 -8.14 -7.94
N THR A 137 -2.45 -7.82 -9.21
CA THR A 137 -2.37 -8.77 -10.34
C THR A 137 -1.17 -8.53 -11.25
N GLU A 138 -0.32 -7.55 -10.93
CA GLU A 138 0.82 -7.14 -11.74
C GLU A 138 2.04 -8.04 -11.47
N LYS A 139 2.20 -9.07 -12.30
CA LYS A 139 3.26 -10.09 -12.17
C LYS A 139 4.67 -9.56 -12.46
N ARG A 140 4.79 -8.33 -12.96
CA ARG A 140 6.08 -7.67 -13.15
C ARG A 140 6.68 -7.16 -11.84
N TYR A 141 5.91 -7.12 -10.76
CA TYR A 141 6.41 -6.83 -9.43
C TYR A 141 6.42 -8.08 -8.56
N ASP A 142 7.44 -8.17 -7.71
CA ASP A 142 7.62 -9.22 -6.72
C ASP A 142 7.04 -8.77 -5.35
N ALA A 143 7.00 -7.44 -5.09
CA ALA A 143 6.40 -6.88 -3.90
C ALA A 143 5.71 -5.52 -4.13
N LEU A 144 4.63 -5.31 -3.39
CA LEU A 144 3.97 -4.03 -3.18
C LEU A 144 4.28 -3.55 -1.77
N VAL A 145 4.67 -2.29 -1.62
CA VAL A 145 4.97 -1.67 -0.33
C VAL A 145 4.11 -0.44 -0.15
N ILE A 146 3.44 -0.32 0.99
CA ILE A 146 2.62 0.85 1.33
C ILE A 146 3.21 1.52 2.58
N PHE A 147 3.49 2.81 2.49
CA PHE A 147 3.95 3.64 3.61
C PHE A 147 2.94 4.76 3.86
N SER A 148 2.32 4.77 5.06
CA SER A 148 1.28 5.73 5.44
C SER A 148 1.17 5.84 6.97
N ASP A 149 0.31 6.73 7.46
CA ASP A 149 -0.16 6.73 8.85
C ASP A 149 -1.45 5.90 9.02
N PHE A 150 -2.01 5.41 7.91
CA PHE A 150 -3.28 4.71 7.80
C PHE A 150 -4.43 5.45 8.50
N ASN A 151 -4.48 6.78 8.42
CA ASN A 151 -5.53 7.53 9.09
C ASN A 151 -6.89 7.45 8.36
N ASP A 152 -6.88 7.24 7.05
CA ASP A 152 -8.11 7.13 6.26
C ASP A 152 -8.79 5.76 6.39
N GLN A 153 -10.09 5.75 6.09
CA GLN A 153 -10.95 4.58 6.22
C GLN A 153 -11.02 3.70 4.96
N VAL A 154 -11.40 2.43 5.16
CA VAL A 154 -12.11 1.64 4.14
C VAL A 154 -13.59 1.97 4.26
N LEU A 155 -14.24 2.27 3.14
CA LEU A 155 -15.66 2.59 3.08
C LEU A 155 -16.31 1.78 1.96
N GLN A 156 -17.40 1.09 2.28
CA GLN A 156 -18.29 0.52 1.27
C GLN A 156 -19.68 1.13 1.37
N VAL A 157 -20.23 1.51 0.22
CA VAL A 157 -21.58 2.07 0.09
C VAL A 157 -22.43 1.16 -0.78
N ARG A 158 -23.74 1.10 -0.50
CA ARG A 158 -24.66 0.32 -1.33
C ARG A 158 -24.89 1.00 -2.68
N LEU A 159 -24.77 0.23 -3.77
CA LEU A 159 -24.96 0.73 -5.14
C LEU A 159 -26.37 1.32 -5.30
N GLY A 160 -26.47 2.48 -5.97
CA GLY A 160 -27.75 3.14 -6.23
C GLY A 160 -28.48 3.68 -5.00
N ARG A 161 -27.89 3.55 -3.79
CA ARG A 161 -28.37 4.20 -2.56
C ARG A 161 -27.26 4.96 -1.80
N PRO A 162 -26.49 5.86 -2.44
CA PRO A 162 -25.70 6.84 -1.67
C PRO A 162 -26.66 7.67 -0.81
N PRO A 163 -26.44 7.86 0.51
CA PRO A 163 -25.20 7.72 1.27
C PRO A 163 -25.17 6.51 2.23
N LEU A 164 -25.93 5.44 1.97
CA LEU A 164 -26.04 4.31 2.90
C LEU A 164 -24.71 3.54 2.96
N ARG A 165 -23.94 3.81 4.02
CA ARG A 165 -22.69 3.10 4.35
C ARG A 165 -23.06 1.72 4.87
N THR A 166 -22.54 0.68 4.23
CA THR A 166 -22.76 -0.71 4.64
C THR A 166 -21.59 -1.26 5.45
N TYR A 167 -20.40 -0.68 5.30
CA TYR A 167 -19.20 -1.01 6.06
C TYR A 167 -18.25 0.18 6.15
N VAL A 168 -17.64 0.35 7.31
CA VAL A 168 -16.59 1.34 7.57
C VAL A 168 -15.51 0.65 8.41
N ASP A 169 -14.24 0.85 8.05
CA ASP A 169 -13.07 0.49 8.85
C ASP A 169 -12.14 1.69 8.93
N ASP A 170 -12.40 2.54 9.91
CA ASP A 170 -11.62 3.72 10.23
C ASP A 170 -10.56 3.45 11.31
N ALA A 171 -9.63 4.38 11.48
CA ALA A 171 -8.53 4.24 12.44
C ALA A 171 -9.01 4.03 13.90
N GLY A 172 -10.15 4.62 14.28
CA GLY A 172 -10.69 4.53 15.64
C GLY A 172 -11.26 3.15 15.97
N GLN A 173 -11.72 2.42 14.94
CA GLN A 173 -12.30 1.08 15.11
C GLN A 173 -11.27 -0.05 15.00
N ARG A 174 -10.03 0.22 14.57
CA ARG A 174 -9.04 -0.85 14.30
C ARG A 174 -8.47 -1.55 15.51
N SER A 175 -8.58 -0.94 16.68
CA SER A 175 -8.26 -1.59 17.96
C SER A 175 -9.41 -2.44 18.51
N LEU A 176 -10.63 -2.31 17.97
CA LEU A 176 -11.80 -3.05 18.43
C LEU A 176 -11.85 -4.47 17.82
N PRO A 177 -12.47 -5.43 18.52
CA PRO A 177 -12.81 -6.74 17.93
C PRO A 177 -13.68 -6.58 16.67
N GLU A 178 -13.49 -7.46 15.68
CA GLU A 178 -14.25 -7.43 14.41
C GLU A 178 -15.77 -7.59 14.66
N THR A 179 -16.17 -8.27 15.74
CA THR A 179 -17.56 -8.42 16.17
C THR A 179 -18.24 -7.11 16.59
N GLU A 180 -17.46 -6.08 16.92
CA GLU A 180 -17.98 -4.75 17.29
C GLU A 180 -18.11 -3.83 16.08
N ILE A 181 -17.61 -4.25 14.92
CA ILE A 181 -17.70 -3.46 13.70
C ILE A 181 -19.02 -3.74 13.03
N LYS A 182 -19.75 -2.65 12.82
CA LYS A 182 -20.98 -2.70 12.05
C LYS A 182 -20.68 -3.05 10.59
N ASP A 183 -21.17 -4.21 10.17
CA ASP A 183 -21.09 -4.71 8.80
C ASP A 183 -22.47 -5.18 8.32
N ASP A 184 -23.20 -4.30 7.65
CA ASP A 184 -24.54 -4.56 7.09
C ASP A 184 -24.46 -5.11 5.65
N ARG A 185 -23.27 -5.53 5.20
CA ARG A 185 -23.07 -6.04 3.84
C ARG A 185 -23.69 -7.43 3.69
N THR A 186 -24.43 -7.61 2.61
CA THR A 186 -24.86 -8.93 2.13
C THR A 186 -23.66 -9.77 1.66
N VAL A 187 -23.85 -11.08 1.52
CA VAL A 187 -22.81 -11.99 0.97
C VAL A 187 -22.29 -11.49 -0.38
N ALA A 188 -23.19 -11.06 -1.28
CA ALA A 188 -22.81 -10.51 -2.58
C ALA A 188 -22.00 -9.20 -2.46
N GLU A 189 -22.31 -8.36 -1.48
CA GLU A 189 -21.55 -7.14 -1.18
C GLU A 189 -20.18 -7.45 -0.57
N LYS A 190 -19.95 -8.60 0.06
CA LYS A 190 -18.64 -8.99 0.61
C LYS A 190 -17.71 -9.66 -0.43
N ALA A 191 -18.27 -10.20 -1.50
CA ALA A 191 -17.51 -11.01 -2.48
C ALA A 191 -16.28 -10.31 -3.09
N TRP A 192 -16.27 -8.98 -3.21
CA TRP A 192 -15.10 -8.26 -3.69
C TRP A 192 -13.90 -8.34 -2.73
N GLU A 193 -14.16 -8.40 -1.42
CA GLU A 193 -13.11 -8.51 -0.38
C GLU A 193 -12.47 -9.90 -0.47
N ASP A 194 -13.27 -10.95 -0.66
CA ASP A 194 -12.77 -12.32 -0.84
C ASP A 194 -11.92 -12.44 -2.11
N VAL A 195 -12.37 -11.87 -3.23
CA VAL A 195 -11.59 -11.84 -4.49
C VAL A 195 -10.31 -11.03 -4.32
N TRP A 196 -10.39 -9.90 -3.62
CA TRP A 196 -9.25 -9.04 -3.35
C TRP A 196 -8.19 -9.76 -2.52
N VAL A 197 -8.56 -10.25 -1.34
CA VAL A 197 -7.65 -10.91 -0.40
C VAL A 197 -7.16 -12.23 -0.99
N GLY A 198 -8.05 -13.01 -1.61
CA GLY A 198 -7.70 -14.29 -2.23
C GLY A 198 -6.71 -14.15 -3.40
N SER A 199 -6.69 -13.02 -4.10
CA SER A 199 -5.71 -12.80 -5.17
C SER A 199 -4.27 -12.70 -4.67
N PHE A 200 -4.07 -12.29 -3.41
CA PHE A 200 -2.76 -12.19 -2.80
C PHE A 200 -2.16 -13.55 -2.43
N ASP A 201 -2.96 -14.60 -2.27
CA ASP A 201 -2.45 -15.95 -1.99
C ASP A 201 -1.56 -16.48 -3.14
N LEU A 202 -1.79 -15.97 -4.35
CA LEU A 202 -0.97 -16.27 -5.52
C LEU A 202 0.50 -15.83 -5.36
N ALA A 203 0.82 -14.96 -4.41
CA ALA A 203 2.19 -14.54 -4.12
C ALA A 203 3.04 -15.70 -3.59
N ASN A 204 2.45 -16.63 -2.82
CA ASN A 204 3.13 -17.84 -2.34
C ASN A 204 3.58 -18.76 -3.48
N ALA A 205 2.99 -18.61 -4.67
CA ALA A 205 3.35 -19.32 -5.90
C ALA A 205 4.14 -18.46 -6.90
N GLY A 206 4.59 -17.26 -6.52
CA GLY A 206 5.28 -16.31 -7.41
C GLY A 206 4.39 -15.77 -8.55
N LYS A 207 3.07 -15.79 -8.38
CA LYS A 207 2.08 -15.40 -9.41
C LYS A 207 1.39 -14.06 -9.13
N ALA A 208 1.69 -13.43 -8.00
CA ALA A 208 1.27 -12.10 -7.58
C ALA A 208 2.35 -11.49 -6.67
N PRO A 209 2.39 -10.16 -6.49
CA PRO A 209 3.33 -9.55 -5.56
C PRO A 209 2.91 -9.76 -4.10
N ALA A 210 3.90 -9.89 -3.20
CA ALA A 210 3.67 -9.86 -1.75
C ALA A 210 3.38 -8.44 -1.26
N LEU A 211 2.51 -8.26 -0.26
CA LEU A 211 2.10 -6.95 0.25
C LEU A 211 2.73 -6.63 1.61
N TYR A 212 3.47 -5.52 1.68
CA TYR A 212 4.07 -5.00 2.90
C TYR A 212 3.50 -3.65 3.27
N LEU A 213 3.23 -3.47 4.56
CA LEU A 213 2.57 -2.30 5.10
C LEU A 213 3.42 -1.69 6.21
N PHE A 214 3.71 -0.40 6.10
CA PHE A 214 4.50 0.35 7.07
C PHE A 214 3.69 1.53 7.57
N SER A 215 3.38 1.53 8.86
CA SER A 215 2.56 2.56 9.47
C SER A 215 3.34 3.44 10.43
N THR A 216 3.24 4.75 10.31
CA THR A 216 3.79 5.68 11.29
C THR A 216 2.88 5.92 12.49
N ARG A 217 1.62 5.45 12.49
CA ARG A 217 0.65 5.83 13.53
C ARG A 217 -0.39 4.77 13.87
N ASN A 218 -1.24 4.39 12.93
CA ASN A 218 -2.39 3.51 13.19
C ASN A 218 -2.13 2.10 12.65
N PRO A 219 -2.78 1.06 13.19
CA PRO A 219 -2.90 -0.19 12.46
C PRO A 219 -3.43 0.07 11.03
N ALA A 220 -2.89 -0.65 10.05
CA ALA A 220 -3.43 -0.62 8.69
C ALA A 220 -4.87 -1.14 8.69
N SER A 221 -5.65 -0.83 7.64
CA SER A 221 -7.02 -1.37 7.55
C SER A 221 -7.00 -2.90 7.52
N ARG A 222 -8.07 -3.52 8.03
CA ARG A 222 -8.17 -4.97 8.18
C ARG A 222 -8.01 -5.69 6.86
N ILE A 223 -8.61 -5.19 5.79
CA ILE A 223 -8.46 -5.79 4.46
C ILE A 223 -7.01 -5.77 3.98
N LEU A 224 -6.27 -4.69 4.24
CA LEU A 224 -4.85 -4.60 3.86
C LEU A 224 -4.00 -5.54 4.73
N GLN A 225 -4.26 -5.61 6.04
CA GLN A 225 -3.58 -6.57 6.92
C GLN A 225 -3.83 -8.02 6.50
N LYS A 226 -5.10 -8.41 6.29
CA LYS A 226 -5.47 -9.74 5.75
C LYS A 226 -4.76 -10.02 4.42
N SER A 227 -4.69 -9.03 3.52
CA SER A 227 -3.99 -9.15 2.24
C SER A 227 -2.48 -9.34 2.43
N ALA A 228 -1.85 -8.61 3.35
CA ALA A 228 -0.43 -8.76 3.69
C ALA A 228 -0.15 -10.16 4.24
N ASP A 229 -0.94 -10.62 5.20
CA ASP A 229 -0.77 -11.93 5.83
C ASP A 229 -0.90 -13.08 4.81
N VAL A 230 -1.95 -13.07 3.98
CA VAL A 230 -2.18 -14.11 2.96
C VAL A 230 -1.08 -14.10 1.89
N SER A 231 -0.51 -12.93 1.57
CA SER A 231 0.56 -12.81 0.59
C SER A 231 1.94 -13.29 1.06
N GLY A 232 2.09 -13.65 2.34
CA GLY A 232 3.39 -13.85 2.99
C GLY A 232 4.13 -12.54 3.30
N GLY A 233 3.48 -11.39 3.10
CA GLY A 233 4.01 -10.09 3.46
C GLY A 233 3.89 -9.78 4.95
N LYS A 234 3.92 -8.50 5.32
CA LYS A 234 3.91 -8.09 6.73
C LYS A 234 3.41 -6.67 6.95
N PHE A 235 2.64 -6.49 8.03
CA PHE A 235 2.39 -5.19 8.63
C PHE A 235 3.43 -4.85 9.71
N THR A 236 3.97 -3.64 9.67
CA THR A 236 4.88 -3.11 10.68
C THR A 236 4.49 -1.70 11.11
N LEU A 237 4.27 -1.54 12.42
CA LEU A 237 4.11 -0.24 13.05
C LEU A 237 5.51 0.34 13.39
N ILE A 238 5.77 1.54 12.89
CA ILE A 238 7.00 2.34 13.05
C ILE A 238 6.64 3.69 13.69
N ASP A 239 5.81 3.65 14.73
CA ASP A 239 5.30 4.82 15.45
C ASP A 239 6.39 5.61 16.19
N TRP A 240 7.50 4.97 16.54
CA TRP A 240 8.72 5.59 17.07
C TRP A 240 9.41 6.54 16.06
N LEU A 241 9.04 6.54 14.77
CA LEU A 241 9.51 7.55 13.81
C LEU A 241 8.88 8.92 14.05
N ARG A 242 7.74 8.97 14.75
CA ARG A 242 7.06 10.23 15.02
C ARG A 242 7.88 11.08 16.00
N PRO A 243 7.90 12.42 15.83
CA PRO A 243 8.49 13.32 16.84
C PRO A 243 7.90 13.15 18.24
N ASP A 244 6.62 12.77 18.32
CA ASP A 244 5.86 12.50 19.54
C ASP A 244 5.64 10.99 19.80
N GLY A 245 6.37 10.13 19.11
CA GLY A 245 6.26 8.68 19.22
C GLY A 245 6.88 8.13 20.50
N PRO A 246 6.58 6.86 20.85
CA PRO A 246 7.28 6.18 21.94
C PRO A 246 8.79 6.09 21.66
N PRO A 247 9.62 5.94 22.70
CA PRO A 247 11.04 5.67 22.49
C PRO A 247 11.20 4.40 21.65
N LYS A 248 12.22 4.41 20.79
CA LYS A 248 12.54 3.28 19.92
C LYS A 248 12.61 1.98 20.75
N PRO A 249 11.97 0.87 20.28
CA PRO A 249 12.20 -0.45 20.86
C PRO A 249 13.69 -0.79 20.88
N SER A 250 14.17 -1.32 22.00
CA SER A 250 15.49 -1.94 22.12
C SER A 250 15.50 -3.17 21.22
N ASN A 251 16.41 -3.22 20.24
CA ASN A 251 16.69 -4.47 19.53
C ASN A 251 17.52 -5.40 20.41
#